data_AF-A0A6S7F8P2-F1
#
_entry.id   AF-A0A6S7F8P2-F1
#
_cell.length_a   1.000
_cell.length_b   1.000
_cell.length_c   1.000
_cell.angle_alpha   90.00
_cell.angle_beta   90.00
_cell.angle_gamma   90.00
#
_symmetry.space_group_name_H-M   'P 1'
#
loop_
_entity.id
_entity.type
_entity.pdbx_description
1 polymer ?
#
loop_
_entity_poly.entity_id
_entity_poly.type
_entity_poly.pdbx_seq_one_letter_code
_entity_poly.pdbx_strand_id
1 'polypeptide(L)' 'MSCACTTCHCIVRKGLESLNEASESEEDLLDRAWGLESQSRLSCQATVAEEDLVVAIPKYTINHAKEEH' A
#
# COMPACT_ATOMS: atom_id res chain seq x y z
N MET A 1 7.16 -10.26 -5.38
CA MET A 1 7.65 -8.88 -5.25
C MET A 1 8.20 -8.67 -3.85
N SER A 2 9.19 -7.80 -3.64
CA SER A 2 10.07 -7.88 -2.46
C SER A 2 9.57 -7.26 -1.13
N CYS A 3 8.31 -6.80 -1.00
CA CYS A 3 7.71 -6.28 0.25
C CYS A 3 8.72 -5.65 1.24
N ALA A 4 9.37 -4.55 0.85
CA ALA A 4 10.55 -4.00 1.56
C ALA A 4 10.57 -2.48 1.72
N CYS A 5 9.55 -1.77 1.23
CA CYS A 5 9.46 -0.31 1.35
C CYS A 5 7.99 0.14 1.27
N THR A 6 7.73 1.41 1.55
CA THR A 6 6.39 2.03 1.50
C THR A 6 6.17 2.93 0.28
N THR A 7 7.10 2.92 -0.69
CA THR A 7 7.01 3.78 -1.89
C THR A 7 5.80 3.49 -2.78
N CYS A 8 5.28 2.26 -2.71
CA CYS A 8 4.12 1.81 -3.46
C CYS A 8 2.80 1.87 -2.66
N HIS A 9 2.81 2.54 -1.50
CA HIS A 9 1.64 2.73 -0.65
C HIS A 9 0.50 3.39 -1.44
N CYS A 10 -0.68 2.77 -1.36
CA CYS A 10 -1.91 3.28 -1.91
C CYS A 10 -3.06 3.08 -0.91
N ILE A 11 -4.17 3.79 -1.12
CA ILE A 11 -5.37 3.68 -0.27
C ILE A 11 -6.52 3.19 -1.14
N VAL A 12 -7.10 2.04 -0.77
CA VAL A 12 -8.18 1.39 -1.51
C VAL A 12 -9.52 1.93 -1.03
N ARG A 13 -10.08 2.91 -1.74
CA ARG A 13 -11.34 3.58 -1.39
C ARG A 13 -12.58 2.70 -1.61
N LYS A 14 -12.52 1.76 -2.56
CA LYS A 14 -13.58 0.78 -2.85
C LYS A 14 -12.96 -0.55 -3.29
N GLY A 15 -13.62 -1.65 -2.91
CA GLY A 15 -13.23 -3.01 -3.29
C GLY A 15 -12.10 -3.63 -2.47
N LEU A 16 -11.74 -3.06 -1.30
CA LEU A 16 -10.67 -3.59 -0.44
C LEU A 16 -10.91 -5.06 -0.06
N GLU A 17 -12.15 -5.41 0.29
CA GLU A 17 -12.54 -6.76 0.72
C GLU A 17 -12.42 -7.81 -0.40
N SER A 18 -12.34 -7.37 -1.66
CA SER A 18 -12.11 -8.28 -2.80
C SER A 18 -10.64 -8.66 -2.98
N LEU A 19 -9.71 -7.94 -2.34
CA LEU A 19 -8.27 -8.21 -2.45
C LEU A 19 -7.85 -9.36 -1.53
N ASN A 20 -6.69 -9.96 -1.82
CA ASN A 20 -6.05 -10.86 -0.86
C ASN A 20 -5.76 -10.14 0.46
N GLU A 21 -5.79 -10.89 1.57
CA GLU A 21 -5.37 -10.39 2.88
C GLU A 21 -3.93 -9.86 2.83
N ALA A 22 -3.67 -8.82 3.64
CA ALA A 22 -2.32 -8.32 3.82
C ALA A 22 -1.51 -9.35 4.62
N SER A 23 -0.26 -9.57 4.22
CA SER A 23 0.67 -10.38 5.03
C SER A 23 1.16 -9.57 6.23
N GLU A 24 1.60 -10.23 7.31
CA GLU A 24 2.22 -9.54 8.46
C GLU A 24 3.35 -8.57 8.03
N SER A 25 4.21 -8.99 7.10
CA SER A 25 5.29 -8.12 6.59
C SER A 25 4.80 -6.89 5.83
N GLU A 26 3.59 -6.93 5.26
CA GLU A 26 2.96 -5.79 4.62
C GLU A 26 2.45 -4.81 5.70
N GLU A 27 1.78 -5.32 6.72
CA GLU A 27 1.28 -4.54 7.85
C GLU A 27 2.41 -3.83 8.60
N ASP A 28 3.49 -4.56 8.92
CA ASP A 28 4.70 -4.02 9.58
C ASP A 28 5.34 -2.86 8.80
N LEU A 29 5.25 -2.89 7.46
CA LEU A 29 5.76 -1.81 6.61
C LEU A 29 4.77 -0.65 6.53
N LEU A 30 3.46 -0.93 6.45
CA LEU A 30 2.42 0.09 6.41
C LEU A 30 2.42 0.97 7.66
N ASP A 31 2.80 0.44 8.82
CA ASP A 31 3.04 1.23 10.06
C ASP A 31 4.05 2.37 9.87
N ARG A 32 4.94 2.24 8.88
CA ARG A 32 5.96 3.24 8.53
C ARG A 32 5.55 4.12 7.36
N ALA A 33 4.36 3.94 6.80
CA ALA A 33 3.88 4.71 5.66
C ALA A 33 3.37 6.09 6.09
N TRP A 34 3.57 7.09 5.24
CA TRP A 34 3.01 8.42 5.48
C TRP A 34 1.51 8.42 5.19
N GLY A 35 0.70 8.97 6.10
CA GLY A 35 -0.75 9.06 5.90
C GLY A 35 -1.44 7.70 5.87
N LEU A 36 -1.00 6.78 6.73
CA LEU A 36 -1.63 5.46 6.90
C LEU A 36 -3.12 5.61 7.25
N GLU A 37 -3.95 4.94 6.46
CA GLU A 37 -5.39 4.75 6.69
C GLU A 37 -5.71 3.26 6.82
N SER A 38 -6.85 2.91 7.42
CA SER A 38 -7.29 1.51 7.59
C SER A 38 -7.44 0.73 6.27
N GLN A 39 -7.64 1.44 5.16
CA GLN A 39 -7.75 0.85 3.82
C GLN A 39 -6.45 0.92 3.01
N SER A 40 -5.32 1.14 3.69
CA SER A 40 -4.02 1.21 3.03
C SER A 40 -3.53 -0.16 2.60
N ARG A 41 -2.87 -0.21 1.45
CA ARG A 41 -2.17 -1.38 0.93
C ARG A 41 -0.85 -0.99 0.33
N LEU A 42 0.08 -1.94 0.27
CA LEU A 42 1.21 -1.86 -0.65
C LEU A 42 0.73 -2.40 -1.99
N SER A 43 0.62 -1.53 -3.00
CA SER A 43 0.09 -1.92 -4.32
C SER A 43 0.86 -3.09 -4.97
N CYS A 44 2.13 -3.28 -4.62
CA CYS A 44 2.94 -4.41 -5.08
C CYS A 44 2.57 -5.77 -4.44
N GLN A 45 1.76 -5.77 -3.38
CA GLN A 45 1.27 -6.96 -2.67
C GLN A 45 -0.25 -7.17 -2.87
N ALA A 46 -0.99 -6.13 -3.25
CA ALA A 46 -2.42 -6.19 -3.53
C ALA A 46 -2.72 -6.85 -4.88
N THR A 47 -3.32 -8.03 -4.86
CA THR A 47 -3.74 -8.79 -6.03
C THR A 47 -5.23 -8.55 -6.29
N VAL A 48 -5.55 -8.06 -7.49
CA VAL A 48 -6.93 -7.79 -7.92
C VAL A 48 -7.69 -9.10 -8.11
N ALA A 49 -8.93 -9.16 -7.64
CA ALA A 49 -9.85 -10.27 -7.87
C ALA A 49 -10.95 -9.86 -8.88
N GLU A 50 -12.22 -10.05 -8.53
CA GLU A 50 -13.35 -9.92 -9.46
C GLU A 50 -14.07 -8.57 -9.39
N GLU A 51 -13.78 -7.73 -8.39
CA GLU A 51 -14.45 -6.43 -8.20
C GLU A 51 -13.63 -5.25 -8.72
N ASP A 52 -14.34 -4.23 -9.19
CA ASP A 52 -13.75 -2.93 -9.56
C ASP A 52 -13.19 -2.21 -8.32
N LEU A 53 -12.00 -1.63 -8.47
CA LEU A 53 -11.30 -0.91 -7.41
C LEU A 53 -11.31 0.60 -7.64
N VAL A 54 -11.46 1.36 -6.56
CA VAL A 54 -11.13 2.80 -6.55
C VAL A 54 -9.92 2.99 -5.66
N VAL A 55 -8.81 3.44 -6.22
CA VAL A 55 -7.53 3.59 -5.51
C VAL A 55 -7.11 5.06 -5.51
N ALA A 56 -6.60 5.53 -4.37
CA ALA A 56 -5.99 6.84 -4.23
C ALA A 56 -4.49 6.70 -3.96
N ILE A 57 -3.68 7.48 -4.68
CA ILE A 57 -2.25 7.62 -4.39
C ILE A 57 -2.09 8.71 -3.32
N PRO A 58 -1.39 8.45 -2.20
CA PRO A 58 -1.11 9.44 -1.19
C PRO A 58 -0.40 10.66 -1.76
N LYS A 59 -0.61 11.84 -1.15
CA LYS A 59 0.07 13.08 -1.58
C LYS A 59 1.59 13.00 -1.48
N TYR A 60 2.09 12.21 -0.54
CA TYR A 60 3.52 11.99 -0.28
C TYR A 60 3.78 10.52 0.03
N THR A 61 4.94 10.02 -0.37
CA THR A 61 5.46 8.69 -0.04
C THR A 61 6.87 8.83 0.51
N ILE A 62 7.21 8.10 1.56
CA ILE A 62 8.58 8.07 2.07
C ILE A 62 9.45 7.29 1.09
N ASN A 63 10.54 7.90 0.62
CA ASN A 63 11.46 7.25 -0.30
C ASN A 63 12.91 7.56 0.09
N HIS A 64 13.46 6.70 0.96
CA HIS A 64 14.84 6.82 1.44
C HIS A 64 15.87 6.86 0.30
N ALA A 65 15.67 6.10 -0.78
CA ALA A 65 16.61 6.10 -1.91
C ALA A 65 16.64 7.43 -2.68
N LYS A 66 15.55 8.22 -2.64
CA LYS A 66 15.47 9.54 -3.27
C LYS A 66 15.88 10.67 -2.34
N GLU A 67 15.71 10.48 -1.03
CA GLU A 67 15.93 11.51 -0.01
C GLU A 67 17.40 11.63 0.43
N GLU A 68 18.27 10.65 0.14
CA GLU A 68 19.71 10.68 0.47
C GLU A 68 20.59 11.41 -0.58
N HIS A 69 20.06 12.31 -1.39
CA HIS A 69 20.83 13.14 -2.34
C HIS A 69 20.46 14.63 -2.26
#